data_AF-A0A372GT22-F1
#
_entry.id   AF-A0A372GT22-F1
#
_cell.length_a   1.000
_cell.length_b   1.000
_cell.length_c   1.000
_cell.angle_alpha   90.00
_cell.angle_beta   90.00
_cell.angle_gamma   90.00
#
_symmetry.space_group_name_H-M   'P 1'
#
loop_
_entity.id
_entity.type
_entity.pdbx_description
1 polymer ?
#
loop_
_entity_poly.entity_id
_entity_poly.type
_entity_poly.pdbx_seq_one_letter_code
_entity_poly.pdbx_strand_id
1 'polypeptide(L)'
;MQGKIVINVLKENGFGDLPSSPGVYYFFDQKDNLVYIGKSIDIRKRVQQHFSGKDRKSIKIQIHVCRVSFEVMGSDLIALLYESELIKLHQPLYNRSQRRTIYQYGLYRKEIGGYVGLGIDRISLDEEAITSFTSIREAKETLYRITEKYGLCQKINGLYKTMGSCFQFQIKACHGACLGVEHPSDYNARVETFINATTIVRFTRLFEVEGRDDDELGLVYIENGVYKGFGFCPKTTKRNKLNYIVPRQDNKDIKRILIRHLINS
;
A
#
# COMPACT_ATOMS: atom_id res chain seq x y z
N MET A 1 22.01 -11.58 14.97
CA MET A 1 22.04 -10.88 16.27
C MET A 1 21.39 -9.53 16.09
N GLN A 2 20.09 -9.41 16.34
CA GLN A 2 19.39 -8.12 16.28
C GLN A 2 19.74 -7.33 17.55
N GLY A 3 20.30 -6.14 17.32
CA GLY A 3 20.73 -5.24 18.38
C GLY A 3 19.61 -4.98 19.37
N LYS A 4 19.96 -5.04 20.65
CA LYS A 4 19.09 -4.59 21.74
C LYS A 4 18.54 -3.21 21.39
N ILE A 5 17.22 -3.09 21.35
CA ILE A 5 16.51 -1.81 21.27
C ILE A 5 16.94 -1.03 22.51
N VAL A 6 17.78 -0.01 22.34
CA VAL A 6 18.16 0.89 23.43
C VAL A 6 17.03 1.90 23.60
N ILE A 7 16.55 1.95 24.85
CA ILE A 7 15.30 2.56 25.29
C ILE A 7 15.59 3.95 25.85
N ASN A 8 14.94 4.99 25.31
CA ASN A 8 14.77 6.26 26.00
C ASN A 8 13.29 6.44 26.37
N VAL A 9 13.02 6.54 27.66
CA VAL A 9 11.71 6.78 28.26
C VAL A 9 11.40 8.28 28.20
N LEU A 10 10.18 8.64 27.82
CA LEU A 10 9.66 9.98 28.05
C LEU A 10 8.51 9.89 29.07
N LYS A 11 8.80 10.18 30.34
CA LYS A 11 7.79 10.72 31.26
C LYS A 11 7.83 12.23 31.15
N GLU A 12 6.64 12.83 31.11
CA GLU A 12 6.30 14.25 31.26
C GLU A 12 7.41 15.26 30.87
N ASN A 13 7.26 15.86 29.68
CA ASN A 13 8.08 16.92 29.03
C ASN A 13 9.16 16.51 28.02
N GLY A 14 9.40 15.22 27.78
CA GLY A 14 10.59 14.78 27.03
C GLY A 14 10.48 14.56 25.51
N PHE A 15 9.48 15.06 24.76
CA PHE A 15 9.40 14.82 23.30
C PHE A 15 10.53 15.44 22.46
N GLY A 16 11.46 16.18 23.09
CA GLY A 16 12.56 16.88 22.42
C GLY A 16 13.53 15.96 21.67
N ASP A 17 13.70 14.72 22.12
CA ASP A 17 14.66 13.77 21.54
C ASP A 17 14.11 13.00 20.33
N LEU A 18 12.82 13.17 20.01
CA LEU A 18 12.24 12.55 18.82
C LEU A 18 12.75 13.26 17.55
N PRO A 19 13.16 12.52 16.51
CA PRO A 19 13.61 13.13 15.27
C PRO A 19 12.44 13.71 14.48
N SER A 20 12.71 14.79 13.76
CA SER A 20 11.80 15.35 12.74
C SER A 20 12.11 14.72 11.37
N SER A 21 12.11 13.40 11.31
CA SER A 21 12.53 12.63 10.13
C SER A 21 11.56 11.48 9.82
N PRO A 22 11.56 10.93 8.59
CA PRO A 22 10.75 9.77 8.26
C PRO A 22 11.18 8.52 9.01
N GLY A 23 10.22 7.77 9.53
CA GLY A 23 10.50 6.50 10.20
C GLY A 23 9.31 5.87 10.89
N VAL A 24 9.60 4.86 11.69
CA VAL A 24 8.63 4.06 12.45
C VAL A 24 8.79 4.37 13.93
N TYR A 25 7.68 4.46 14.66
CA TYR A 25 7.64 4.62 16.11
C TYR A 25 6.79 3.54 16.77
N TYR A 26 7.14 3.25 18.01
CA TYR A 26 6.64 2.14 18.82
C TYR A 26 6.15 2.67 20.15
N PHE A 27 4.96 2.25 20.57
CA PHE A 27 4.43 2.57 21.89
C PHE A 27 4.31 1.32 22.75
N PHE A 28 4.75 1.45 24.00
CA PHE A 28 4.74 0.38 24.98
C PHE A 28 3.94 0.77 26.22
N ASP A 29 3.28 -0.23 26.82
CA ASP A 29 2.57 -0.07 28.08
C ASP A 29 3.49 -0.23 29.30
N GLN A 30 2.92 -0.04 30.50
CA GLN A 30 3.65 -0.15 31.77
C GLN A 30 4.28 -1.52 32.04
N LYS A 31 3.84 -2.56 31.34
CA LYS A 31 4.37 -3.93 31.42
C LYS A 31 5.36 -4.22 30.28
N ASP A 32 5.78 -3.19 29.56
CA ASP A 32 6.69 -3.25 28.43
C ASP A 32 6.13 -3.99 27.19
N ASN A 33 4.80 -4.13 27.09
CA ASN A 33 4.18 -4.74 25.91
C ASN A 33 4.12 -3.72 24.77
N LEU A 34 4.48 -4.16 23.56
CA LEU A 34 4.29 -3.37 22.34
C LEU A 34 2.79 -3.27 22.00
N VAL A 35 2.20 -2.09 22.23
CA VAL A 35 0.75 -1.86 22.06
C VAL A 35 0.41 -1.16 20.76
N TYR A 36 1.34 -0.41 20.17
CA TYR A 36 1.12 0.28 18.90
C TYR A 36 2.41 0.47 18.11
N ILE A 37 2.30 0.39 16.79
CA ILE A 37 3.35 0.72 15.82
C ILE A 37 2.76 1.72 14.83
N GLY A 38 3.51 2.75 14.45
CA GLY A 38 3.08 3.67 13.40
C GLY A 38 4.24 4.23 12.61
N LYS A 39 3.96 4.71 11.40
CA LYS A 39 4.93 5.49 10.60
C LYS A 39 4.60 6.98 10.52
N SER A 40 5.60 7.79 10.19
CA SER A 40 5.44 9.20 9.87
C SER A 40 6.60 9.69 9.00
N ILE A 41 6.37 10.74 8.22
CA ILE A 41 7.44 11.56 7.61
C ILE A 41 8.12 12.48 8.64
N ASP A 42 7.45 12.71 9.78
CA ASP A 42 7.92 13.51 10.91
C ASP A 42 7.48 12.78 12.19
N ILE A 43 8.39 11.98 12.76
CA ILE A 43 8.10 11.16 13.95
C ILE A 43 7.69 12.06 15.12
N ARG A 44 8.45 13.13 15.39
CA ARG A 44 8.19 14.07 16.49
C ARG A 44 6.76 14.61 16.44
N LYS A 45 6.36 15.25 15.33
CA LYS A 45 5.03 15.84 15.19
C LYS A 45 3.93 14.79 15.34
N ARG A 46 4.12 13.61 14.75
CA ARG A 46 3.09 12.56 14.77
C ARG A 46 2.92 11.95 16.15
N VAL A 47 4.00 11.73 16.89
CA VAL A 47 3.93 11.27 18.27
C VAL A 47 3.23 12.32 19.13
N GLN A 48 3.63 13.59 19.06
CA GLN A 48 2.97 14.69 19.78
C GLN A 48 1.46 14.76 19.49
N GLN A 49 1.04 14.50 18.24
CA GLN A 49 -0.37 14.46 17.88
C GLN A 49 -1.15 13.37 18.62
N HIS A 50 -0.58 12.18 18.85
CA HIS A 50 -1.26 11.14 19.65
C HIS A 50 -1.43 11.53 21.12
N PHE A 51 -0.47 12.29 21.67
CA PHE A 51 -0.50 12.74 23.07
C PHE A 51 -1.28 14.05 23.29
N SER A 52 -1.65 14.77 22.24
CA SER A 52 -2.48 15.98 22.30
C SER A 52 -3.88 15.81 21.68
N GLY A 53 -4.11 14.71 20.95
CA GLY A 53 -5.37 14.42 20.27
C GLY A 53 -6.51 14.10 21.23
N LYS A 54 -7.74 14.45 20.82
CA LYS A 54 -8.97 14.23 21.60
C LYS A 54 -9.82 13.05 21.12
N ASP A 55 -9.40 12.37 20.05
CA ASP A 55 -10.12 11.22 19.53
C ASP A 55 -9.93 9.97 20.43
N ARG A 56 -10.84 8.99 20.29
CA ARG A 56 -10.86 7.79 21.13
C ARG A 56 -9.55 6.99 21.11
N LYS A 57 -8.80 6.99 20.00
CA LYS A 57 -7.52 6.28 19.90
C LYS A 57 -6.44 7.05 20.64
N SER A 58 -6.36 8.37 20.45
CA SER A 58 -5.42 9.24 21.17
C SER A 58 -5.61 9.15 22.69
N ILE A 59 -6.85 9.21 23.18
CA ILE A 59 -7.16 9.05 24.61
C ILE A 59 -6.66 7.69 25.14
N LYS A 60 -6.88 6.59 24.40
CA LYS A 60 -6.37 5.27 24.81
C LYS A 60 -4.85 5.23 24.87
N ILE A 61 -4.18 5.82 23.88
CA ILE A 61 -2.72 5.92 23.83
C ILE A 61 -2.21 6.71 25.04
N GLN A 62 -2.77 7.88 25.32
CA GLN A 62 -2.39 8.73 26.45
C GLN A 62 -2.51 8.00 27.80
N ILE A 63 -3.55 7.18 27.98
CA ILE A 63 -3.77 6.45 29.24
C ILE A 63 -2.80 5.27 29.40
N HIS A 64 -2.48 4.54 28.33
CA HIS A 64 -1.80 3.24 28.43
C HIS A 64 -0.31 3.29 28.09
N VAL A 65 0.15 4.28 27.33
CA VAL A 65 1.53 4.34 26.84
C VAL A 65 2.41 5.01 27.87
N CYS A 66 3.47 4.31 28.29
CA CYS A 66 4.47 4.85 29.20
C CYS A 66 5.86 4.99 28.54
N ARG A 67 6.05 4.41 27.36
CA ARG A 67 7.33 4.41 26.67
C ARG A 67 7.14 4.49 25.16
N VAL A 68 7.97 5.32 24.54
CA VAL A 68 8.02 5.51 23.09
C VAL A 68 9.41 5.10 22.61
N SER A 69 9.49 4.42 21.48
CA SER A 69 10.75 4.16 20.76
C SER A 69 10.55 4.50 19.28
N PHE A 70 11.62 4.63 18.52
CA PHE A 70 11.57 4.93 17.10
C PHE A 70 12.78 4.37 16.35
N GLU A 71 12.63 4.24 15.03
CA GLU A 71 13.70 3.98 14.09
C GLU A 71 13.54 4.91 12.89
N VAL A 72 14.60 5.67 12.57
CA VAL A 72 14.66 6.51 11.37
C VAL A 72 14.84 5.62 10.14
N MET A 73 14.05 5.88 9.11
CA MET A 73 14.03 5.10 7.86
C MET A 73 14.44 5.92 6.64
N GLY A 74 14.59 7.23 6.77
CA GLY A 74 14.99 8.13 5.68
C GLY A 74 13.89 8.44 4.68
N SER A 75 13.18 7.42 4.21
CA SER A 75 12.13 7.55 3.20
C SER A 75 10.76 7.15 3.74
N ASP A 76 9.71 7.87 3.32
CA ASP A 76 8.32 7.48 3.60
C ASP A 76 7.98 6.10 3.05
N LEU A 77 8.55 5.73 1.89
CA LEU A 77 8.33 4.41 1.28
C LEU A 77 8.86 3.30 2.19
N ILE A 78 10.13 3.41 2.60
CA ILE A 78 10.75 2.39 3.47
C ILE A 78 10.03 2.33 4.82
N ALA A 79 9.69 3.49 5.41
CA ALA A 79 8.93 3.55 6.65
C ALA A 79 7.57 2.84 6.55
N LEU A 80 6.86 3.04 5.43
CA LEU A 80 5.56 2.39 5.18
C LEU A 80 5.69 0.88 4.95
N LEU A 81 6.71 0.44 4.20
CA LEU A 81 6.99 -0.99 4.01
C LEU A 81 7.32 -1.68 5.34
N TYR A 82 8.18 -1.06 6.15
CA TYR A 82 8.63 -1.62 7.42
C TYR A 82 7.51 -1.62 8.48
N GLU A 83 6.72 -0.55 8.58
CA GLU A 83 5.54 -0.51 9.47
C GLU A 83 4.57 -1.66 9.16
N SER A 84 4.27 -1.88 7.87
CA SER A 84 3.36 -2.95 7.45
C SER A 84 3.88 -4.33 7.88
N GLU A 85 5.18 -4.58 7.72
CA GLU A 85 5.81 -5.81 8.17
C GLU A 85 5.73 -5.98 9.70
N LEU A 86 6.12 -4.95 10.45
CA LEU A 86 6.17 -5.00 11.90
C LEU A 86 4.78 -5.19 12.53
N ILE A 87 3.75 -4.56 11.98
CA ILE A 87 2.37 -4.76 12.46
C ILE A 87 1.94 -6.21 12.25
N LYS A 88 2.31 -6.81 11.11
CA LYS A 88 1.98 -8.21 10.82
C LYS A 88 2.72 -9.17 11.74
N LEU A 89 3.99 -8.89 12.01
CA LEU A 89 4.83 -9.70 12.88
C LEU A 89 4.38 -9.63 14.35
N HIS A 90 4.17 -8.42 14.88
CA HIS A 90 3.96 -8.21 16.32
C HIS A 90 2.48 -8.13 16.73
N GLN A 91 1.57 -7.93 15.79
CA GLN A 91 0.13 -7.85 16.04
C GLN A 91 -0.28 -6.90 17.21
N PRO A 92 0.21 -5.64 17.29
CA PRO A 92 0.07 -4.78 18.49
C PRO A 92 -1.38 -4.37 18.80
N LEU A 93 -1.76 -4.31 20.08
CA LEU A 93 -3.14 -4.16 20.60
C LEU A 93 -3.99 -3.03 19.94
N TYR A 94 -3.38 -1.97 19.45
CA TYR A 94 -4.08 -0.84 18.84
C TYR A 94 -3.98 -0.78 17.30
N ASN A 95 -3.19 -1.63 16.63
CA ASN A 95 -3.10 -1.71 15.17
C ASN A 95 -4.17 -2.60 14.50
N ARG A 96 -5.38 -2.68 15.07
CA ARG A 96 -6.41 -3.68 14.70
C ARG A 96 -6.68 -3.80 13.20
N SER A 97 -6.75 -2.68 12.47
CA SER A 97 -7.07 -2.68 11.03
C SER A 97 -5.97 -3.25 10.14
N GLN A 98 -4.71 -3.12 10.56
CA GLN A 98 -3.54 -3.49 9.76
C GLN A 98 -2.97 -4.87 10.14
N ARG A 99 -3.42 -5.43 11.26
CA ARG A 99 -3.05 -6.75 11.76
C ARG A 99 -3.42 -7.90 10.83
N ARG A 100 -4.63 -7.83 10.27
CA ARG A 100 -5.19 -8.83 9.39
C ARG A 100 -5.85 -8.12 8.22
N THR A 101 -5.09 -7.88 7.16
CA THR A 101 -5.70 -7.44 5.91
C THR A 101 -6.29 -8.65 5.21
N ILE A 102 -7.58 -8.91 5.45
CA ILE A 102 -8.31 -9.95 4.73
C ILE A 102 -8.83 -9.32 3.44
N TYR A 103 -8.17 -9.67 2.34
CA TYR A 103 -8.63 -9.36 1.01
C TYR A 103 -9.78 -10.31 0.67
N GLN A 104 -11.01 -9.81 0.80
CA GLN A 104 -12.22 -10.63 0.60
C GLN A 104 -12.71 -10.59 -0.85
N TYR A 105 -12.29 -9.60 -1.63
CA TYR A 105 -12.76 -9.37 -2.99
C TYR A 105 -11.60 -9.28 -3.98
N GLY A 106 -11.78 -9.82 -5.18
CA GLY A 106 -10.84 -9.76 -6.30
C GLY A 106 -11.45 -9.06 -7.51
N LEU A 107 -10.60 -8.48 -8.35
CA LEU A 107 -10.95 -8.05 -9.70
C LEU A 107 -10.54 -9.14 -10.68
N TYR A 108 -11.48 -9.58 -11.52
CA TYR A 108 -11.30 -10.70 -12.44
C TYR A 108 -11.71 -10.30 -13.85
N ARG A 109 -11.21 -11.05 -14.83
CA ARG A 109 -11.65 -10.97 -16.22
C ARG A 109 -13.01 -11.69 -16.32
N LYS A 110 -13.98 -11.11 -17.02
CA LYS A 110 -15.28 -11.74 -17.30
C LYS A 110 -15.58 -11.65 -18.78
N GLU A 111 -15.71 -12.78 -19.45
CA GLU A 111 -16.04 -12.80 -20.87
C GLU A 111 -17.54 -12.58 -21.09
N ILE A 112 -17.89 -11.62 -21.94
CA ILE A 112 -19.27 -11.24 -22.25
C ILE A 112 -19.38 -11.01 -23.76
N GLY A 113 -19.83 -12.02 -24.50
CA GLY A 113 -20.09 -11.89 -25.95
C GLY A 113 -18.87 -11.41 -26.76
N GLY A 114 -17.68 -11.90 -26.44
CA GLY A 114 -16.40 -11.51 -27.07
C GLY A 114 -15.70 -10.31 -26.42
N TYR A 115 -16.36 -9.58 -25.52
CA TYR A 115 -15.75 -8.51 -24.73
C TYR A 115 -15.16 -9.05 -23.41
N VAL A 116 -13.95 -8.60 -23.06
CA VAL A 116 -13.30 -8.91 -21.77
C VAL A 116 -13.70 -7.85 -20.74
N GLY A 117 -14.79 -8.07 -20.03
CA GLY A 117 -15.20 -7.22 -18.92
C GLY A 117 -14.32 -7.38 -17.68
N LEU A 118 -14.37 -6.37 -16.80
CA LEU A 118 -13.74 -6.41 -15.48
C LEU A 118 -14.82 -6.54 -14.41
N GLY A 119 -14.80 -7.64 -13.66
CA GLY A 119 -15.81 -7.95 -12.65
C GLY A 119 -15.21 -8.07 -11.25
N ILE A 120 -16.00 -7.73 -10.24
CA ILE A 120 -15.63 -7.93 -8.83
C ILE A 120 -16.31 -9.19 -8.32
N ASP A 121 -15.54 -10.05 -7.67
CA ASP A 121 -16.06 -11.23 -6.98
C ASP A 121 -15.36 -11.46 -5.64
N ARG A 122 -15.80 -12.44 -4.86
CA ARG A 122 -15.04 -12.88 -3.67
C ARG A 122 -13.70 -13.49 -4.10
N ILE A 123 -12.70 -13.44 -3.22
CA ILE A 123 -11.44 -14.14 -3.48
C ILE A 123 -11.72 -15.65 -3.60
N SER A 124 -11.27 -16.22 -4.72
CA SER A 124 -11.29 -17.65 -5.01
C SER A 124 -9.86 -18.20 -4.95
N LEU A 125 -9.72 -19.50 -4.66
CA LEU A 125 -8.44 -20.21 -4.78
C LEU A 125 -8.18 -20.70 -6.20
N ASP A 126 -9.24 -20.86 -6.99
CA ASP A 126 -9.19 -21.47 -8.33
C ASP A 126 -8.91 -20.44 -9.44
N GLU A 127 -9.01 -19.15 -9.13
CA GLU A 127 -8.83 -18.06 -10.10
C GLU A 127 -7.90 -16.98 -9.53
N GLU A 128 -6.89 -16.59 -10.31
CA GLU A 128 -5.98 -15.52 -9.92
C GLU A 128 -6.62 -14.15 -10.19
N ALA A 129 -6.82 -13.37 -9.13
CA ALA A 129 -7.34 -12.01 -9.24
C ALA A 129 -6.27 -11.05 -9.81
N ILE A 130 -6.67 -10.18 -10.75
CA ILE A 130 -5.84 -9.09 -11.29
C ILE A 130 -5.35 -8.19 -10.14
N THR A 131 -6.25 -7.89 -9.21
CA THR A 131 -5.95 -7.21 -7.95
C THR A 131 -7.01 -7.55 -6.91
N SER A 132 -6.79 -7.20 -5.64
CA SER A 132 -7.71 -7.56 -4.58
C SER A 132 -7.96 -6.42 -3.59
N PHE A 133 -9.13 -6.46 -2.95
CA PHE A 133 -9.63 -5.39 -2.10
C PHE A 133 -10.14 -5.93 -0.76
N THR A 134 -10.11 -5.05 0.24
CA THR A 134 -10.56 -5.38 1.60
C THR A 134 -12.08 -5.28 1.74
N SER A 135 -12.72 -4.48 0.89
CA SER A 135 -14.17 -4.27 0.90
C SER A 135 -14.73 -4.17 -0.52
N ILE A 136 -16.00 -4.53 -0.66
CA ILE A 136 -16.73 -4.39 -1.92
C ILE A 136 -16.85 -2.92 -2.38
N ARG A 137 -16.91 -1.98 -1.42
CA ARG A 137 -16.98 -0.55 -1.71
C ARG A 137 -15.70 -0.06 -2.38
N GLU A 138 -14.55 -0.37 -1.77
CA GLU A 138 -13.22 -0.05 -2.32
C GLU A 138 -13.03 -0.64 -3.72
N ALA A 139 -13.45 -1.90 -3.90
CA ALA A 139 -13.41 -2.58 -5.18
C ALA A 139 -14.23 -1.85 -6.25
N LYS A 140 -15.47 -1.48 -5.94
CA LYS A 140 -16.37 -0.76 -6.86
C LYS A 140 -15.86 0.63 -7.20
N GLU A 141 -15.38 1.39 -6.21
CA GLU A 141 -14.81 2.72 -6.44
C GLU A 141 -13.57 2.66 -7.34
N THR A 142 -12.74 1.64 -7.17
CA THR A 142 -11.55 1.42 -8.01
C THR A 142 -11.93 0.98 -9.42
N LEU A 143 -12.85 0.02 -9.58
CA LEU A 143 -13.36 -0.41 -10.88
C LEU A 143 -14.02 0.75 -11.64
N TYR A 144 -14.74 1.64 -10.95
CA TYR A 144 -15.29 2.86 -11.55
C TYR A 144 -14.19 3.75 -12.12
N ARG A 145 -13.15 4.07 -11.33
CA ARG A 145 -12.01 4.88 -11.80
C ARG A 145 -11.25 4.24 -12.97
N ILE A 146 -11.06 2.92 -12.94
CA ILE A 146 -10.47 2.18 -14.07
C ILE A 146 -11.36 2.34 -15.31
N THR A 147 -12.66 2.13 -15.14
CA THR A 147 -13.62 2.21 -16.24
C THR A 147 -13.61 3.59 -16.90
N GLU A 148 -13.57 4.66 -16.12
CA GLU A 148 -13.45 6.02 -16.65
C GLU A 148 -12.09 6.28 -17.30
N LYS A 149 -10.99 5.96 -16.61
CA LYS A 149 -9.63 6.25 -17.08
C LYS A 149 -9.32 5.61 -18.44
N TYR A 150 -9.81 4.39 -18.66
CA TYR A 150 -9.54 3.61 -19.88
C TYR A 150 -10.71 3.63 -20.88
N GLY A 151 -11.73 4.47 -20.66
CA GLY A 151 -12.90 4.57 -21.56
C GLY A 151 -13.62 3.23 -21.75
N LEU A 152 -13.73 2.44 -20.68
CA LEU A 152 -14.41 1.14 -20.69
C LEU A 152 -15.91 1.33 -20.46
N CYS A 153 -16.69 0.30 -20.78
CA CYS A 153 -18.12 0.31 -20.65
C CYS A 153 -18.54 -0.12 -19.24
N GLN A 154 -19.21 0.76 -18.50
CA GLN A 154 -19.74 0.45 -17.17
C GLN A 154 -20.74 -0.72 -17.16
N LYS A 155 -21.50 -0.93 -18.25
CA LYS A 155 -22.44 -2.05 -18.38
C LYS A 155 -21.70 -3.38 -18.53
N ILE A 156 -20.67 -3.43 -19.38
CA ILE A 156 -19.80 -4.62 -19.53
C ILE A 156 -19.07 -4.92 -18.21
N ASN A 157 -18.58 -3.90 -17.51
CA ASN A 157 -17.94 -4.05 -16.19
C ASN A 157 -18.94 -4.27 -15.03
N GLY A 158 -20.24 -4.40 -15.30
CA GLY A 158 -21.26 -4.67 -14.29
C GLY A 158 -21.47 -3.57 -13.24
N LEU A 159 -20.94 -2.36 -13.47
CA LEU A 159 -21.11 -1.19 -12.60
C LEU A 159 -22.49 -0.54 -12.76
N TYR A 160 -23.10 -0.69 -13.93
CA TYR A 160 -24.40 -0.08 -14.25
C TYR A 160 -25.33 -1.11 -14.91
N LYS A 161 -26.50 -1.33 -14.30
CA LYS A 161 -27.52 -2.23 -14.84
C LYS A 161 -28.57 -1.42 -15.60
N THR A 162 -28.69 -1.66 -16.89
CA THR A 162 -29.78 -1.12 -17.73
C THR A 162 -30.11 -2.09 -18.86
N MET A 163 -31.37 -2.14 -19.26
CA MET A 163 -31.84 -2.96 -20.39
C MET A 163 -31.50 -2.30 -21.74
N GLY A 164 -31.44 -0.97 -21.79
CA GLY A 164 -31.19 -0.19 -23.02
C GLY A 164 -29.74 0.28 -23.19
N SER A 165 -29.57 1.40 -23.90
CA SER A 165 -28.29 2.10 -24.01
C SER A 165 -27.82 2.60 -22.65
N CYS A 166 -26.53 2.45 -22.39
CA CYS A 166 -25.92 2.94 -21.16
C CYS A 166 -25.91 4.48 -21.16
N PHE A 167 -26.27 5.12 -20.04
CA PHE A 167 -26.17 6.57 -19.86
C PHE A 167 -24.78 7.11 -20.24
N GLN A 168 -23.73 6.34 -19.94
CA GLN A 168 -22.34 6.67 -20.26
C GLN A 168 -22.08 6.79 -21.78
N PHE A 169 -22.81 6.04 -22.61
CA PHE A 169 -22.74 6.18 -24.07
C PHE A 169 -23.42 7.47 -24.54
N GLN A 170 -24.55 7.84 -23.93
CA GLN A 170 -25.29 9.07 -24.26
C GLN A 170 -24.44 10.33 -24.01
N ILE A 171 -23.61 10.32 -22.96
CA ILE A 171 -22.67 11.40 -22.64
C ILE A 171 -21.29 11.23 -23.30
N LYS A 172 -21.13 10.29 -24.26
CA LYS A 172 -19.88 9.99 -24.99
C LYS A 172 -18.69 9.61 -24.12
N ALA A 173 -18.92 9.10 -22.91
CA ALA A 173 -17.88 8.69 -21.98
C ALA A 173 -17.53 7.19 -22.08
N CYS A 174 -18.07 6.48 -23.08
CA CYS A 174 -17.60 5.17 -23.54
C CYS A 174 -17.91 4.99 -25.04
N HIS A 175 -17.29 4.02 -25.70
CA HIS A 175 -17.42 3.81 -27.14
C HIS A 175 -18.58 2.87 -27.55
N GLY A 176 -19.45 2.50 -26.61
CA GLY A 176 -20.68 1.76 -26.93
C GLY A 176 -20.51 0.24 -27.09
N ALA A 177 -19.50 -0.37 -26.46
CA ALA A 177 -19.32 -1.83 -26.43
C ALA A 177 -20.61 -2.61 -26.07
N CYS A 178 -21.39 -2.13 -25.08
CA CYS A 178 -22.64 -2.78 -24.69
C CYS A 178 -23.77 -2.74 -25.74
N LEU A 179 -23.59 -1.99 -26.82
CA LEU A 179 -24.52 -1.88 -27.96
C LEU A 179 -23.95 -2.54 -29.22
N GLY A 180 -22.75 -3.14 -29.16
CA GLY A 180 -22.07 -3.67 -30.34
C GLY A 180 -21.51 -2.61 -31.29
N VAL A 181 -21.52 -1.32 -30.90
CA VAL A 181 -21.00 -0.22 -31.74
C VAL A 181 -19.47 -0.25 -31.80
N GLU A 182 -18.83 -0.57 -30.68
CA GLU A 182 -17.39 -0.77 -30.61
C GLU A 182 -17.04 -2.23 -30.86
N HIS A 183 -16.06 -2.49 -31.71
CA HIS A 183 -15.60 -3.84 -32.00
C HIS A 183 -14.91 -4.46 -30.78
N PRO A 184 -15.10 -5.77 -30.50
CA PRO A 184 -14.49 -6.43 -29.35
C PRO A 184 -12.97 -6.28 -29.27
N SER A 185 -12.25 -6.30 -30.40
CA SER A 185 -10.79 -6.12 -30.42
C SER A 185 -10.35 -4.79 -29.79
N ASP A 186 -11.06 -3.70 -30.11
CA ASP A 186 -10.68 -2.35 -29.71
C ASP A 186 -10.97 -2.11 -28.23
N TYR A 187 -12.10 -2.66 -27.76
CA TYR A 187 -12.44 -2.70 -26.35
C TYR A 187 -11.40 -3.51 -25.56
N ASN A 188 -11.12 -4.74 -26.01
CA ASN A 188 -10.22 -5.66 -25.33
C ASN A 188 -8.79 -5.11 -25.27
N ALA A 189 -8.33 -4.39 -26.30
CA ALA A 189 -7.01 -3.74 -26.29
C ALA A 189 -6.86 -2.71 -25.14
N ARG A 190 -7.92 -1.97 -24.81
CA ARG A 190 -7.89 -1.02 -23.67
C ARG A 190 -7.94 -1.73 -22.32
N VAL A 191 -8.64 -2.86 -22.25
CA VAL A 191 -8.63 -3.72 -21.06
C VAL A 191 -7.21 -4.27 -20.83
N GLU A 192 -6.55 -4.77 -21.87
CA GLU A 192 -5.16 -5.24 -21.77
C GLU A 192 -4.19 -4.11 -21.44
N THR A 193 -4.41 -2.89 -21.94
CA THR A 193 -3.63 -1.71 -21.52
C THR A 193 -3.72 -1.48 -20.01
N PHE A 194 -4.92 -1.60 -19.42
CA PHE A 194 -5.10 -1.53 -17.97
C PHE A 194 -4.40 -2.69 -17.25
N ILE A 195 -4.58 -3.93 -17.72
CA ILE A 195 -4.03 -5.10 -17.05
C ILE A 195 -2.51 -5.07 -17.08
N ASN A 196 -1.91 -4.70 -18.21
CA ASN A 196 -0.45 -4.55 -18.33
C ASN A 196 0.11 -3.41 -17.47
N ALA A 197 -0.69 -2.37 -17.21
CA ALA A 197 -0.30 -1.28 -16.30
C ALA A 197 -0.45 -1.64 -14.81
N THR A 198 -1.35 -2.58 -14.46
CA THR A 198 -1.74 -2.89 -13.07
C THR A 198 -1.16 -4.18 -12.54
N THR A 199 -1.01 -5.18 -13.41
CA THR A 199 -0.05 -6.26 -13.18
C THR A 199 1.26 -5.53 -13.05
N ILE A 200 1.83 -5.48 -11.85
CA ILE A 200 3.18 -4.96 -11.63
C ILE A 200 3.99 -5.54 -12.78
N VAL A 201 4.37 -4.68 -13.73
CA VAL A 201 5.19 -5.07 -14.87
C VAL A 201 6.27 -5.94 -14.28
N ARG A 202 6.52 -7.14 -14.83
CA ARG A 202 7.53 -8.08 -14.32
C ARG A 202 8.93 -7.46 -14.50
N PHE A 203 9.15 -6.34 -13.84
CA PHE A 203 10.35 -5.56 -13.87
C PHE A 203 11.19 -6.00 -12.68
N THR A 204 12.47 -6.00 -12.92
CA THR A 204 13.48 -6.12 -11.90
C THR A 204 14.14 -4.77 -11.79
N ARG A 205 13.95 -4.10 -10.64
CA ARG A 205 14.47 -2.76 -10.42
C ARG A 205 14.86 -2.56 -8.97
N LEU A 206 16.01 -1.92 -8.79
CA LEU A 206 16.46 -1.33 -7.55
C LEU A 206 16.07 0.15 -7.56
N PHE A 207 15.27 0.57 -6.58
CA PHE A 207 14.93 1.97 -6.37
C PHE A 207 15.88 2.56 -5.33
N GLU A 208 16.34 3.77 -5.62
CA GLU A 208 17.12 4.58 -4.69
C GLU A 208 16.18 5.65 -4.14
N VAL A 209 16.12 5.73 -2.81
CA VAL A 209 15.31 6.69 -2.07
C VAL A 209 16.18 7.38 -1.01
N GLU A 210 15.65 8.40 -0.34
CA GLU A 210 16.35 9.07 0.76
C GLU A 210 16.78 8.08 1.84
N GLY A 211 18.06 8.16 2.23
CA GLY A 211 18.65 7.39 3.33
C GLY A 211 18.36 8.02 4.69
N ARG A 212 18.86 7.40 5.76
CA ARG A 212 18.56 7.85 7.13
C ARG A 212 19.26 9.15 7.50
N ASP A 213 20.33 9.47 6.78
CA ASP A 213 21.13 10.68 6.90
C ASP A 213 21.60 11.16 5.51
N ASP A 214 22.35 12.27 5.50
CA ASP A 214 22.81 12.92 4.28
C ASP A 214 23.90 12.16 3.53
N ASP A 215 24.53 11.14 4.13
CA ASP A 215 25.59 10.34 3.52
C ASP A 215 25.11 8.96 3.06
N GLU A 216 23.81 8.67 3.24
CA GLU A 216 23.22 7.36 2.98
C GLU A 216 22.12 7.41 1.90
N LEU A 217 21.94 6.28 1.19
CA LEU A 217 20.81 6.01 0.32
C LEU A 217 19.98 4.87 0.88
N GLY A 218 18.66 5.04 0.88
CA GLY A 218 17.72 3.94 1.02
C GLY A 218 17.59 3.19 -0.31
N LEU A 219 17.47 1.87 -0.21
CA LEU A 219 17.33 0.98 -1.35
C LEU A 219 16.07 0.14 -1.21
N VAL A 220 15.28 0.00 -2.27
CA VAL A 220 14.13 -0.92 -2.33
C VAL A 220 14.28 -1.80 -3.56
N TYR A 221 14.26 -3.12 -3.39
CA TYR A 221 14.47 -4.05 -4.48
C TYR A 221 13.21 -4.85 -4.83
N ILE A 222 12.87 -4.84 -6.12
CA ILE A 222 11.82 -5.64 -6.72
C ILE A 222 12.46 -6.49 -7.82
N GLU A 223 12.17 -7.78 -7.83
CA GLU A 223 12.63 -8.73 -8.84
C GLU A 223 11.43 -9.45 -9.44
N ASN A 224 11.25 -9.37 -10.75
CA ASN A 224 10.12 -9.95 -11.48
C ASN A 224 8.76 -9.59 -10.85
N GLY A 225 8.62 -8.35 -10.37
CA GLY A 225 7.41 -7.85 -9.70
C GLY A 225 7.22 -8.33 -8.25
N VAL A 226 8.16 -9.08 -7.68
CA VAL A 226 8.14 -9.53 -6.29
C VAL A 226 9.05 -8.63 -5.45
N TYR A 227 8.51 -8.07 -4.36
CA TYR A 227 9.31 -7.35 -3.39
C TYR A 227 10.33 -8.28 -2.72
N LYS A 228 11.60 -7.91 -2.75
CA LYS A 228 12.68 -8.72 -2.16
C LYS A 228 13.21 -8.17 -0.85
N GLY A 229 13.05 -6.87 -0.59
CA GLY A 229 13.58 -6.24 0.60
C GLY A 229 13.88 -4.77 0.41
N PHE A 230 14.30 -4.14 1.51
CA PHE A 230 14.90 -2.82 1.51
C PHE A 230 16.23 -2.85 2.26
N GLY A 231 17.05 -1.85 2.04
CA GLY A 231 18.37 -1.73 2.65
C GLY A 231 18.85 -0.29 2.66
N PHE A 232 20.06 -0.10 3.18
CA PHE A 232 20.72 1.20 3.17
C PHE A 232 22.19 1.04 2.82
N CYS A 233 22.72 1.95 2.00
CA CYS A 233 24.14 1.97 1.64
C CYS A 233 24.69 3.40 1.61
N PRO A 234 26.00 3.60 1.82
CA PRO A 234 26.61 4.92 1.62
C PRO A 234 26.35 5.48 0.22
N LYS A 235 26.10 6.79 0.08
CA LYS A 235 25.91 7.49 -1.21
C LYS A 235 27.10 7.30 -2.16
N THR A 236 28.29 7.09 -1.62
CA THR A 236 29.51 6.81 -2.38
C THR A 236 29.52 5.43 -3.05
N THR A 237 28.60 4.54 -2.70
CA THR A 237 28.51 3.18 -3.26
C THR A 237 28.08 3.23 -4.73
N LYS A 238 28.99 2.88 -5.65
CA LYS A 238 28.69 2.88 -7.10
C LYS A 238 28.30 1.52 -7.67
N ARG A 239 28.72 0.41 -7.04
CA ARG A 239 28.50 -0.97 -7.51
C ARG A 239 27.99 -1.84 -6.37
N ASN A 240 27.41 -3.00 -6.70
CA ASN A 240 26.98 -4.01 -5.74
C ASN A 240 25.97 -3.51 -4.67
N LYS A 241 25.17 -2.49 -4.98
CA LYS A 241 24.13 -1.96 -4.08
C LYS A 241 23.14 -3.04 -3.60
N LEU A 242 22.91 -4.08 -4.40
CA LEU A 242 22.09 -5.23 -4.03
C LEU A 242 22.56 -5.95 -2.77
N ASN A 243 23.85 -5.92 -2.44
CA ASN A 243 24.39 -6.57 -1.23
C ASN A 243 23.90 -5.93 0.07
N TYR A 244 23.39 -4.70 -0.01
CA TYR A 244 22.84 -3.98 1.14
C TYR A 244 21.36 -4.25 1.37
N ILE A 245 20.70 -4.98 0.45
CA ILE A 245 19.29 -5.35 0.61
C ILE A 245 19.15 -6.40 1.71
N VAL A 246 18.34 -6.07 2.72
CA VAL A 246 17.91 -7.02 3.74
C VAL A 246 16.67 -7.74 3.23
N PRO A 247 16.70 -9.08 3.05
CA PRO A 247 15.55 -9.82 2.53
C PRO A 247 14.32 -9.69 3.44
N ARG A 248 13.15 -9.42 2.83
CA ARG A 248 11.86 -9.27 3.54
C ARG A 248 10.74 -9.94 2.76
N GLN A 249 9.64 -10.26 3.44
CA GLN A 249 8.52 -11.00 2.84
C GLN A 249 7.62 -10.08 2.01
N ASP A 250 7.39 -10.46 0.75
CA ASP A 250 6.34 -9.87 -0.08
C ASP A 250 4.95 -10.33 0.36
N ASN A 251 3.96 -9.47 0.15
CA ASN A 251 2.54 -9.79 0.34
C ASN A 251 1.66 -8.74 -0.35
N LYS A 252 0.35 -8.95 -0.34
CA LYS A 252 -0.62 -8.07 -1.01
C LYS A 252 -0.57 -6.60 -0.54
N ASP A 253 -0.32 -6.35 0.75
CA ASP A 253 -0.19 -4.97 1.25
C ASP A 253 1.07 -4.29 0.73
N ILE A 254 2.18 -5.02 0.70
CA ILE A 254 3.45 -4.54 0.14
C ILE A 254 3.28 -4.21 -1.35
N LYS A 255 2.69 -5.11 -2.13
CA LYS A 255 2.38 -4.85 -3.55
C LYS A 255 1.55 -3.58 -3.74
N ARG A 256 0.53 -3.37 -2.91
CA ARG A 256 -0.31 -2.16 -2.95
C ARG A 256 0.49 -0.90 -2.61
N ILE A 257 1.35 -0.95 -1.59
CA ILE A 257 2.25 0.15 -1.21
C ILE A 257 3.14 0.53 -2.39
N LEU A 258 3.78 -0.47 -3.02
CA LEU A 258 4.68 -0.28 -4.15
C LEU A 258 3.96 0.27 -5.38
N ILE A 259 2.82 -0.30 -5.79
CA ILE A 259 2.02 0.21 -6.91
C ILE A 259 1.63 1.68 -6.67
N ARG A 260 1.18 2.01 -5.47
CA ARG A 260 0.80 3.40 -5.15
C ARG A 260 2.00 4.34 -5.23
N HIS A 261 3.18 3.91 -4.81
CA HIS A 261 4.39 4.72 -4.96
C HIS A 261 4.72 4.93 -6.45
N LEU A 262 4.75 3.86 -7.24
CA LEU A 262 5.09 3.91 -8.67
C LEU A 262 4.13 4.74 -9.52
N ILE A 263 2.84 4.79 -9.18
CA ILE A 263 1.86 5.62 -9.91
C ILE A 263 2.03 7.12 -9.61
N ASN A 264 2.50 7.47 -8.41
CA ASN A 264 2.62 8.86 -7.96
C ASN A 264 4.05 9.41 -8.05
N SER A 265 5.02 8.61 -8.51
CA SER A 265 6.43 8.99 -8.71
C SER A 265 6.71 9.28 -10.17
#